data_AF-A0A2I0CR95-F1
#
_entry.id   AF-A0A2I0CR95-F1
#
_cell.length_a   1.000
_cell.length_b   1.000
_cell.length_c   1.000
_cell.angle_alpha   90.00
_cell.angle_beta   90.00
_cell.angle_gamma   90.00
#
_symmetry.space_group_name_H-M   'P 1'
#
loop_
_entity.id
_entity.type
_entity.pdbx_description
1 polymer ?
#
loop_
_entity_poly.entity_id
_entity_poly.type
_entity_poly.pdbx_seq_one_letter_code
_entity_poly.pdbx_strand_id
1 'polypeptide(L)' 'MNFLACSSGWVADANGVPVCTGTLVSMSEQEMQSLYGTALTWDHVAELQGEVITLFALVFGFLVLKKLLH' A
#
# COMPACT_ATOMS: atom_id res chain seq x y z
N MET A 1 5.70 19.01 -3.68
CA MET A 1 6.72 18.34 -2.83
C MET A 1 7.46 17.35 -3.73
N ASN A 2 8.74 17.07 -3.49
CA ASN A 2 9.50 16.14 -4.34
C ASN A 2 9.55 14.76 -3.69
N PHE A 3 9.38 13.71 -4.49
CA PHE A 3 9.48 12.32 -4.09
C PHE A 3 10.87 11.78 -4.41
N LEU A 4 11.35 10.84 -3.61
CA LEU A 4 12.59 10.10 -3.85
C LEU A 4 12.23 8.73 -4.41
N ALA A 5 12.67 8.46 -5.63
CA ALA A 5 12.55 7.16 -6.27
C ALA A 5 13.91 6.53 -6.51
N CYS A 6 13.94 5.21 -6.67
CA CYS A 6 15.15 4.46 -6.97
C CYS A 6 15.07 3.89 -8.38
N SER A 7 16.06 4.16 -9.23
CA SER A 7 16.07 3.73 -10.63
C SER A 7 16.11 2.22 -10.84
N SER A 8 16.70 1.47 -9.89
CA SER A 8 16.90 0.01 -9.96
C SER A 8 16.06 -0.77 -8.95
N GLY A 9 15.16 -0.10 -8.22
CA GLY A 9 14.31 -0.70 -7.20
C GLY A 9 14.85 -0.60 -5.77
N TRP A 10 13.95 -0.81 -4.82
CA TRP A 10 14.22 -0.76 -3.39
C TRP A 10 14.44 -2.17 -2.85
N VAL A 11 15.49 -2.36 -2.06
CA VAL A 11 15.78 -3.64 -1.41
C VAL A 11 15.86 -3.40 0.10
N ALA A 12 15.28 -4.30 0.89
CA ALA A 12 15.42 -4.26 2.34
C ALA A 12 16.83 -4.74 2.74
N ASP A 13 17.53 -3.95 3.55
CA ASP A 13 18.80 -4.38 4.14
C ASP A 13 18.60 -5.47 5.21
N ALA A 14 19.69 -5.92 5.83
CA ALA A 14 19.65 -6.93 6.88
C ALA A 14 18.82 -6.54 8.12
N ASN A 15 18.48 -5.25 8.26
CA ASN A 15 17.66 -4.71 9.34
C ASN A 15 16.23 -4.35 8.89
N GLY A 16 15.87 -4.66 7.64
CA GLY A 16 14.55 -4.34 7.07
C GLY A 16 14.41 -2.88 6.62
N VAL A 17 15.49 -2.10 6.56
CA VAL A 17 15.46 -0.71 6.10
C VAL A 17 15.51 -0.69 4.57
N PRO A 18 14.62 0.06 3.90
CA PRO A 18 14.64 0.16 2.44
C PRO A 18 15.86 0.94 1.98
N VAL A 19 16.75 0.28 1.23
CA VAL A 19 17.94 0.85 0.61
C VAL A 19 17.77 0.84 -0.91
N CYS A 20 18.09 1.96 -1.55
CA CYS A 20 18.12 2.07 -3.00
C CYS A 20 19.40 1.41 -3.53
N THR A 21 19.28 0.45 -4.45
CA THR A 21 20.44 -0.26 -5.04
C THR A 21 21.06 0.46 -6.23
N GLY A 22 20.51 1.63 -6.60
CA GLY A 22 20.91 2.42 -7.77
C GLY A 22 20.95 3.90 -7.46
N THR A 23 20.54 4.73 -8.43
CA THR A 23 20.57 6.18 -8.26
C THR A 23 19.28 6.66 -7.63
N LEU A 24 19.40 7.45 -6.57
CA LEU A 24 18.31 8.23 -6.00
C LEU A 24 17.93 9.34 -6.99
N VAL A 25 16.72 9.24 -7.54
CA VAL A 25 16.16 10.23 -8.45
C VAL A 25 15.09 11.02 -7.71
N SER A 26 15.19 12.34 -7.76
CA SER A 26 14.12 13.21 -7.27
C SER A 26 13.09 13.35 -8.38
N MET A 27 11.85 12.95 -8.10
CA MET A 27 10.74 13.04 -9.04
C MET A 27 9.69 13.99 -8.50
N SER A 28 9.11 14.81 -9.36
CA SER A 28 7.93 15.60 -9.03
C SER A 28 6.69 14.70 -8.91
N GLU A 29 5.65 15.20 -8.23
CA GLU A 29 4.37 14.51 -8.09
C GLU A 29 3.74 14.15 -9.46
N GLN A 30 3.92 15.03 -10.45
CA GLN A 30 3.42 14.85 -11.82
C GLN A 30 4.14 13.72 -12.55
N GLU A 31 5.45 13.57 -12.33
CA GLU A 31 6.25 12.45 -12.88
C GLU A 31 5.93 11.13 -12.17
N MET A 32 5.60 11.18 -10.88
CA MET A 32 5.12 9.99 -10.17
C MET A 32 3.75 9.56 -10.70
N GLN A 33 2.82 10.49 -10.89
CA GLN A 33 1.50 10.20 -11.45
C GLN A 33 1.56 9.68 -12.89
N SER A 34 2.52 10.14 -13.69
CA SER A 34 2.70 9.64 -15.05
C SER A 34 3.32 8.23 -15.10
N LEU A 35 4.21 7.90 -14.15
CA LEU A 35 4.83 6.58 -14.04
C LEU A 35 3.91 5.52 -13.44
N TYR A 36 3.15 5.88 -12.40
CA TYR A 36 2.23 4.95 -11.74
C TYR A 36 0.83 4.94 -12.37
N GLY A 37 0.57 5.84 -13.33
CA GLY A 37 -0.76 6.05 -13.90
C GLY A 37 -1.76 6.46 -12.83
N THR A 38 -2.97 6.84 -13.24
CA THR A 38 -4.04 7.13 -12.28
C THR A 38 -4.22 5.95 -11.33
N ALA A 39 -3.96 6.24 -10.06
CA ALA A 39 -4.30 5.48 -8.85
C ALA A 39 -5.33 4.37 -9.09
N LEU A 40 -4.90 3.11 -8.89
CA LEU A 40 -5.69 1.88 -8.91
C LEU A 40 -6.69 1.76 -10.06
N THR A 41 -6.48 0.80 -10.96
CA THR A 41 -7.54 0.35 -11.85
C THR A 41 -8.75 -0.10 -11.03
N TRP A 42 -9.97 0.05 -11.58
CA TRP A 42 -11.20 -0.37 -10.89
C TRP A 42 -11.17 -1.83 -10.43
N ASP A 43 -10.41 -2.69 -11.13
CA ASP A 43 -10.15 -4.07 -10.73
C ASP A 43 -9.33 -4.17 -9.43
N HIS A 44 -8.30 -3.33 -9.27
CA HIS A 44 -7.54 -3.26 -8.02
C HIS A 44 -8.38 -2.71 -6.86
N VAL A 45 -9.27 -1.75 -7.14
CA VAL A 45 -10.22 -1.25 -6.12
C VAL A 45 -11.16 -2.37 -5.66
N ALA A 46 -11.65 -3.22 -6.57
CA ALA A 46 -12.52 -4.34 -6.24
C ALA A 46 -11.81 -5.40 -5.37
N GLU A 47 -10.54 -5.70 -5.68
CA GLU A 47 -9.70 -6.62 -4.89
C GLU A 47 -9.49 -6.10 -3.46
N LEU A 48 -9.05 -4.84 -3.32
CA LEU A 48 -8.84 -4.22 -2.01
C LEU A 48 -10.15 -4.09 -1.22
N GLN A 49 -11.28 -3.82 -1.89
CA GLN A 49 -12.58 -3.74 -1.23
C GLN A 49 -13.00 -5.10 -0.63
N GLY A 50 -12.71 -6.21 -1.30
CA GLY A 50 -12.98 -7.55 -0.79
C GLY A 50 -12.21 -7.86 0.50
N GLU A 51 -10.91 -7.54 0.53
CA GLU A 51 -10.08 -7.76 1.72
C GLU A 51 -10.51 -6.87 2.89
N VAL A 52 -10.80 -5.59 2.64
CA VAL A 52 -11.23 -4.63 3.67
C VAL A 52 -12.58 -5.03 4.28
N ILE A 53 -13.55 -5.45 3.44
CA ILE A 53 -14.86 -5.93 3.92
C ILE A 53 -14.69 -7.19 4.77
N THR A 54 -13.80 -8.10 4.38
CA THR A 54 -13.54 -9.33 5.14
C THR A 54 -12.97 -9.00 6.52
N LEU A 55 -11.96 -8.11 6.59
CA LEU A 55 -11.39 -7.63 7.85
C LEU A 55 -12.45 -6.96 8.73
N PHE A 56 -13.29 -6.09 8.16
CA PHE A 56 -14.39 -5.45 8.88
C PHE A 56 -15.38 -6.48 9.43
N ALA A 57 -15.81 -7.44 8.62
CA ALA A 57 -16.76 -8.47 9.02
C ALA A 57 -16.22 -9.36 10.14
N LEU A 58 -14.93 -9.70 10.11
CA LEU A 58 -14.28 -10.49 11.17
C LEU A 58 -14.22 -9.73 12.49
N VAL A 59 -13.73 -8.50 12.48
CA VAL A 59 -13.63 -7.67 13.70
C VAL A 59 -15.01 -7.40 14.27
N PHE A 60 -15.96 -6.98 13.43
CA PHE A 60 -17.31 -6.66 13.87
C PHE A 60 -18.07 -7.91 14.33
N GLY A 61 -17.96 -9.03 13.59
CA GLY A 61 -18.55 -10.30 13.97
C GLY A 61 -18.02 -10.80 15.31
N PHE A 62 -16.71 -10.70 15.55
CA PHE A 62 -16.10 -11.02 16.84
C PHE A 62 -16.65 -10.13 17.96
N LEU A 63 -16.76 -8.81 17.73
CA LEU A 63 -17.29 -7.89 18.73
C LEU A 63 -18.77 -8.16 19.06
N VAL A 64 -19.58 -8.51 18.07
CA VAL A 64 -20.99 -8.88 18.26
C VAL A 64 -21.09 -10.20 19.04
N LEU A 65 -20.33 -11.23 18.67
CA LEU A 65 -20.28 -12.49 19.41
C LEU A 65 -19.84 -12.28 20.86
N LYS A 66 -18.81 -11.46 21.09
CA LYS A 66 -18.35 -11.09 22.42
C LYS A 66 -19.43 -10.41 23.24
N LYS A 67 -20.25 -9.53 22.63
CA LYS A 67 -21.37 -8.86 23.28
C LYS A 67 -22.56 -9.79 23.57
N LEU A 68 -22.75 -10.85 22.78
CA LEU A 68 -23.83 -11.82 22.98
C LEU A 68 -23.47 -12.91 23.99
N LEU A 69 -22.18 -13.21 24.14
CA LEU A 69 -21.64 -14.20 25.08
C LEU A 69 -21.29 -13.63 26.46
N HIS A 70 -21.48 -12.33 26.69
CA HIS A 70 -21.20 -11.63 27.95
C HIS A 70 -22.35 -10.70 28.33
#